data_AF-A0AAW9KKG7-F1
#
_entry.id   AF-A0AAW9KKG7-F1
#
_cell.length_a   1.000
_cell.length_b   1.000
_cell.length_c   1.000
_cell.angle_alpha   90.00
_cell.angle_beta   90.00
_cell.angle_gamma   90.00
#
_symmetry.space_group_name_H-M   'P 1'
#
loop_
_entity.id
_entity.type
_entity.pdbx_description
1 polymer ?
#
loop_
_entity_poly.entity_id
_entity_poly.type
_entity_poly.pdbx_seq_one_letter_code
_entity_poly.pdbx_strand_id
1 'polypeptide(L)'
;SNLLEGTFKQVYVGQVRELVEQGAFIVDVREVNEYAQGHIKDAKNIPLSEIRDRLSEIPKDRPVYLHCRSAQRSYNAALALQHLGYDNVFNVAGGFMGISFYEYYNDKVLDREPIVTEYNFN
;
A
#
# COMPACT_ATOMS: atom_id res chain seq x y z
N SER A 1 6.00 -15.07 -14.88
CA SER A 1 5.89 -14.43 -13.54
C SER A 1 4.48 -13.90 -13.45
N ASN A 2 3.89 -13.86 -12.25
CA ASN A 2 2.48 -13.49 -12.12
C ASN A 2 2.16 -12.07 -12.66
N LEU A 3 3.18 -11.22 -12.80
CA LEU A 3 3.10 -9.93 -13.50
C LEU A 3 2.95 -10.09 -15.02
N LEU A 4 3.79 -10.90 -15.64
CA LEU A 4 3.78 -11.12 -17.10
C LEU A 4 2.57 -11.93 -17.56
N GLU A 5 1.98 -12.71 -16.65
CA GLU A 5 0.76 -13.49 -16.88
C GLU A 5 -0.52 -12.70 -16.59
N GLY A 6 -0.40 -11.43 -16.15
CA GLY A 6 -1.55 -10.58 -15.82
C GLY A 6 -2.35 -11.04 -14.60
N THR A 7 -1.81 -11.97 -13.81
CA THR A 7 -2.50 -12.58 -12.65
C THR A 7 -2.62 -11.62 -11.46
N PHE A 8 -1.82 -10.56 -11.38
CA PHE A 8 -2.02 -9.47 -10.42
C PHE A 8 -1.64 -8.09 -10.98
N LYS A 9 -2.28 -7.05 -10.43
CA LYS A 9 -2.06 -5.65 -10.80
C LYS A 9 -1.13 -4.99 -9.79
N GLN A 10 -0.27 -4.08 -10.25
CA GLN A 10 0.59 -3.30 -9.37
C GLN A 10 0.72 -1.85 -9.80
N VAL A 11 1.03 -0.99 -8.82
CA VAL A 11 1.49 0.39 -9.01
C VAL A 11 2.89 0.54 -8.44
N TYR A 12 3.62 1.55 -8.89
CA TYR A 12 4.98 1.81 -8.43
C TYR A 12 5.04 2.98 -7.46
N VAL A 13 6.11 3.07 -6.68
CA VAL A 13 6.31 4.10 -5.64
C VAL A 13 6.09 5.52 -6.16
N GLY A 14 6.50 5.82 -7.41
CA GLY A 14 6.32 7.14 -8.02
C GLY A 14 4.87 7.55 -8.29
N GLN A 15 3.93 6.60 -8.26
CA GLN A 15 2.50 6.87 -8.43
C GLN A 15 1.78 7.08 -7.09
N VAL A 16 2.41 6.73 -5.97
CA VAL A 16 1.75 6.69 -4.66
C VAL A 16 1.32 8.08 -4.20
N ARG A 17 2.12 9.12 -4.47
CA ARG A 17 1.74 10.49 -4.12
C ARG A 17 0.43 10.92 -4.77
N GLU A 18 0.32 10.73 -6.08
CA GLU A 18 -0.90 11.07 -6.81
C GLU A 18 -2.11 10.34 -6.23
N LEU A 19 -1.95 9.05 -5.88
CA LEU A 19 -3.00 8.27 -5.22
C LEU A 19 -3.41 8.86 -3.87
N VAL A 20 -2.45 9.29 -3.05
CA VAL A 20 -2.73 9.95 -1.76
C VAL A 20 -3.48 11.27 -1.97
N GLU A 21 -3.00 12.11 -2.88
CA GLU A 21 -3.58 13.42 -3.19
C GLU A 21 -4.99 13.31 -3.77
N GLN A 22 -5.30 12.21 -4.48
CA GLN A 22 -6.64 11.89 -4.99
C GLN A 22 -7.55 11.21 -3.96
N GLY A 23 -7.08 10.97 -2.73
CA GLY A 23 -7.87 10.30 -1.69
C GLY A 23 -8.16 8.82 -2.01
N ALA A 24 -7.24 8.14 -2.68
CA ALA A 24 -7.38 6.73 -3.03
C ALA A 24 -7.50 5.85 -1.77
N PHE A 25 -8.16 4.69 -1.92
CA PHE A 25 -8.28 3.74 -0.81
C PHE A 25 -7.00 2.90 -0.67
N ILE A 26 -6.11 3.35 0.21
CA ILE A 26 -4.84 2.70 0.49
C ILE A 26 -4.96 1.88 1.78
N VAL A 27 -4.52 0.62 1.73
CA VAL A 27 -4.49 -0.30 2.87
C VAL A 27 -3.05 -0.67 3.20
N ASP A 28 -2.68 -0.42 4.43
CA ASP A 28 -1.43 -0.90 5.00
C ASP A 28 -1.67 -2.24 5.69
N VAL A 29 -1.12 -3.32 5.12
CA VAL A 29 -1.25 -4.68 5.66
C VAL A 29 -0.14 -5.07 6.63
N ARG A 30 0.69 -4.11 7.05
CA ARG A 30 1.66 -4.32 8.15
C ARG A 30 0.92 -4.47 9.48
N GLU A 31 1.63 -5.05 10.45
CA GLU A 31 1.11 -5.15 11.82
C GLU A 31 1.03 -3.75 12.46
N VAL A 32 0.16 -3.60 13.46
CA VAL A 32 -0.18 -2.32 14.10
C VAL A 32 1.07 -1.58 14.62
N ASN A 33 2.04 -2.31 15.14
CA ASN A 33 3.29 -1.75 15.65
C ASN A 33 4.18 -1.16 14.54
N GLU A 34 4.21 -1.77 13.35
CA GLU A 34 4.93 -1.24 12.19
C GLU A 34 4.23 0.00 11.60
N TYR A 35 2.90 0.00 11.58
CA TYR A 35 2.09 1.14 11.14
C TYR A 35 2.30 2.35 12.07
N ALA A 36 2.32 2.12 13.39
CA ALA A 36 2.54 3.16 14.40
C ALA A 36 3.93 3.83 14.32
N GLN A 37 4.94 3.14 13.77
CA GLN A 37 6.28 3.71 13.56
C GLN A 37 6.37 4.64 12.35
N GLY A 38 5.35 4.67 11.50
CA GLY A 38 5.32 5.47 10.28
C GLY A 38 4.50 4.79 9.21
N HIS A 39 3.60 5.54 8.59
CA HIS A 39 2.69 5.07 7.54
C HIS A 39 2.34 6.19 6.57
N ILE A 40 1.69 5.84 5.45
CA ILE A 40 1.13 6.82 4.52
C ILE A 40 -0.06 7.49 5.20
N LYS A 41 -0.14 8.82 5.16
CA LYS A 41 -1.26 9.59 5.69
C LYS A 41 -2.59 9.08 5.10
N ASP A 42 -3.60 8.97 5.95
CA ASP A 42 -4.95 8.49 5.60
C ASP A 42 -5.05 7.03 5.13
N ALA A 43 -3.93 6.29 5.08
CA ALA A 43 -3.97 4.86 4.79
C ALA A 43 -4.64 4.08 5.92
N LYS A 44 -5.49 3.12 5.56
CA LYS A 44 -6.20 2.27 6.51
C LYS A 44 -5.33 1.09 6.92
N ASN A 45 -5.07 0.92 8.22
CA ASN A 45 -4.36 -0.27 8.69
C ASN A 45 -5.30 -1.47 8.83
N ILE A 46 -5.05 -2.51 8.03
CA ILE A 46 -5.71 -3.81 8.13
C ILE A 46 -4.60 -4.86 8.10
N PRO A 47 -4.04 -5.25 9.27
CA PRO A 47 -2.95 -6.20 9.35
C PRO A 47 -3.22 -7.48 8.55
N LEU A 48 -2.19 -8.03 7.92
CA LEU A 48 -2.32 -9.27 7.15
C LEU A 48 -2.89 -10.42 8.01
N SER A 49 -2.54 -10.45 9.29
CA SER A 49 -3.05 -11.39 10.29
C SER A 49 -4.57 -11.32 10.48
N GLU A 50 -5.18 -10.15 10.27
CA GLU A 50 -6.60 -9.87 10.50
C GLU A 50 -7.42 -9.73 9.20
N ILE A 51 -6.77 -9.66 8.04
CA ILE A 51 -7.40 -9.25 6.78
C ILE A 51 -8.60 -10.11 6.38
N ARG A 52 -8.58 -11.40 6.71
CA ARG A 52 -9.65 -12.36 6.39
C ARG A 52 -10.91 -12.11 7.22
N ASP A 53 -10.76 -11.62 8.44
CA ASP A 53 -11.87 -11.33 9.34
C ASP A 53 -12.42 -9.91 9.11
N ARG A 54 -11.65 -9.07 8.44
CA ARG A 54 -11.94 -7.66 8.18
C ARG A 54 -12.27 -7.35 6.71
N LEU A 55 -12.71 -8.35 5.93
CA LEU A 55 -13.02 -8.20 4.51
C LEU A 55 -14.10 -7.15 4.23
N SER A 56 -15.07 -6.98 5.14
CA SER A 56 -16.15 -5.99 5.02
C SER A 56 -15.64 -4.54 4.99
N GLU A 57 -14.41 -4.30 5.44
CA GLU A 57 -13.76 -3.01 5.43
C GLU A 57 -13.11 -2.66 4.09
N ILE A 58 -12.98 -3.63 3.19
CA ILE A 58 -12.33 -3.48 1.89
C ILE A 58 -13.43 -3.34 0.82
N PRO A 59 -13.52 -2.18 0.14
CA PRO A 59 -14.53 -1.94 -0.87
C PRO A 59 -14.27 -2.77 -2.13
N LYS A 60 -15.35 -3.10 -2.84
CA LYS A 60 -15.31 -3.80 -4.15
C LYS A 60 -15.62 -2.89 -5.34
N ASP A 61 -16.13 -1.69 -5.09
CA ASP A 61 -16.65 -0.74 -6.07
C ASP A 61 -15.64 0.34 -6.52
N ARG A 62 -14.46 0.41 -5.88
CA ARG A 62 -13.39 1.36 -6.20
C ARG A 62 -12.01 0.73 -6.08
N PRO A 63 -10.96 1.23 -6.75
CA PRO A 63 -9.60 0.69 -6.62
C PRO A 63 -9.10 0.64 -5.16
N VAL A 64 -8.43 -0.45 -4.80
CA VAL A 64 -7.83 -0.70 -3.49
C VAL A 64 -6.33 -0.93 -3.66
N TYR A 65 -5.50 -0.13 -2.99
CA TYR A 65 -4.04 -0.20 -3.10
C TYR A 65 -3.45 -0.78 -1.81
N LEU A 66 -2.89 -1.96 -1.90
CA LEU A 66 -2.32 -2.69 -0.77
C LEU A 66 -0.81 -2.49 -0.72
N HIS A 67 -0.27 -2.13 0.44
CA HIS A 67 1.17 -2.13 0.66
C HIS A 67 1.52 -2.77 1.99
N CYS A 68 2.74 -3.30 2.08
CA CYS A 68 3.34 -3.72 3.35
C CYS A 68 4.72 -3.06 3.51
N ARG A 69 5.67 -3.66 4.25
CA ARG A 69 7.05 -3.13 4.33
C ARG A 69 7.79 -3.16 2.99
N SER A 70 7.81 -4.31 2.30
CA SER A 70 8.64 -4.56 1.10
C SER A 70 7.85 -5.14 -0.09
N ALA A 71 6.53 -5.01 -0.08
CA ALA A 71 5.57 -5.52 -1.07
C ALA A 71 5.27 -7.03 -1.06
N GLN A 72 5.99 -7.87 -0.31
CA GLN A 72 5.75 -9.32 -0.29
C GLN A 72 4.42 -9.72 0.38
N ARG A 73 4.15 -9.20 1.59
CA ARG A 73 2.89 -9.47 2.32
C ARG A 73 1.66 -8.93 1.57
N SER A 74 1.76 -7.73 1.00
CA SER A 74 0.66 -7.13 0.24
C SER A 74 0.40 -7.84 -1.09
N TYR A 75 1.42 -8.42 -1.72
CA TYR A 75 1.24 -9.31 -2.86
C TYR A 75 0.41 -10.55 -2.48
N ASN A 76 0.74 -11.22 -1.38
CA ASN A 76 -0.04 -12.38 -0.90
C ASN A 76 -1.47 -11.97 -0.53
N ALA A 77 -1.66 -10.80 0.09
CA ALA A 77 -2.99 -10.25 0.38
C ALA A 77 -3.78 -9.99 -0.89
N ALA A 78 -3.16 -9.40 -1.92
CA ALA A 78 -3.80 -9.14 -3.21
C ALA A 78 -4.29 -10.44 -3.86
N LEU A 79 -3.44 -11.47 -3.92
CA LEU A 79 -3.83 -12.78 -4.46
C LEU A 79 -4.99 -13.42 -3.67
N ALA A 80 -4.93 -13.37 -2.33
CA ALA A 80 -5.98 -13.90 -1.49
C ALA A 80 -7.32 -13.17 -1.72
N LEU A 81 -7.29 -11.84 -1.84
CA LEU A 81 -8.47 -11.03 -2.13
C LEU A 81 -9.00 -11.30 -3.55
N GLN A 82 -8.12 -11.46 -4.56
CA GLN A 82 -8.54 -11.84 -5.90
C GLN A 82 -9.28 -13.18 -5.91
N HIS A 83 -8.79 -14.19 -5.18
CA HIS A 83 -9.49 -15.48 -5.02
C HIS A 83 -10.85 -15.35 -4.32
N LEU A 84 -11.08 -14.26 -3.57
CA LEU A 84 -12.35 -13.92 -2.92
C LEU A 84 -13.21 -12.96 -3.78
N GLY A 85 -12.87 -12.81 -5.06
CA GLY A 85 -13.60 -12.01 -6.04
C GLY A 85 -13.42 -10.50 -5.85
N TYR A 86 -12.21 -10.06 -5.50
CA TYR A 86 -11.80 -8.67 -5.59
C TYR A 86 -10.96 -8.46 -6.86
N ASP A 87 -11.56 -7.87 -7.90
CA ASP A 87 -10.87 -7.58 -9.17
C ASP A 87 -10.24 -6.18 -9.22
N ASN A 88 -10.44 -5.41 -8.15
CA ASN A 88 -10.10 -4.00 -7.97
C ASN A 88 -8.88 -3.77 -7.05
N VAL A 89 -8.11 -4.82 -6.74
CA VAL A 89 -6.93 -4.72 -5.84
C VAL A 89 -5.63 -4.56 -6.63
N PHE A 90 -4.74 -3.72 -6.10
CA PHE A 90 -3.44 -3.39 -6.66
C PHE A 90 -2.37 -3.51 -5.58
N ASN A 91 -1.26 -4.16 -5.88
CA ASN A 91 -0.10 -4.17 -4.99
C ASN A 91 0.76 -2.92 -5.23
N VAL A 92 1.27 -2.30 -4.17
CA VAL A 92 2.26 -1.22 -4.29
C VAL A 92 3.67 -1.82 -4.28
N ALA A 93 4.32 -1.82 -5.44
CA ALA A 93 5.68 -2.29 -5.58
C ALA A 93 6.65 -1.46 -4.72
N GLY A 94 7.64 -2.12 -4.13
CA GLY A 94 8.59 -1.50 -3.19
C GLY A 94 8.07 -1.34 -1.75
N GLY A 95 6.75 -1.42 -1.54
CA GLY A 95 6.13 -1.28 -0.22
C GLY A 95 6.46 0.06 0.45
N PHE A 96 6.24 0.13 1.75
CA PHE A 96 6.50 1.32 2.56
C PHE A 96 7.98 1.73 2.57
N MET A 97 8.90 0.78 2.47
CA MET A 97 10.33 1.07 2.37
C MET A 97 10.66 1.85 1.09
N GLY A 98 10.16 1.38 -0.07
CA GLY A 98 10.35 2.07 -1.34
C GLY A 98 9.66 3.44 -1.36
N ILE A 99 8.42 3.51 -0.87
CA ILE A 99 7.67 4.77 -0.74
C ILE A 99 8.44 5.76 0.13
N SER A 100 8.91 5.34 1.30
CA SER A 100 9.60 6.21 2.24
C SER A 100 10.87 6.82 1.64
N PHE A 101 11.72 6.02 1.01
CA PHE A 101 12.96 6.55 0.43
C PHE A 101 12.71 7.42 -0.79
N TYR A 102 11.76 7.03 -1.63
CA TYR A 102 11.37 7.81 -2.80
C TYR A 102 10.79 9.17 -2.40
N GLU A 103 9.84 9.18 -1.45
CA GLU A 103 9.22 10.40 -0.97
C GLU A 103 10.22 11.27 -0.23
N TYR A 104 11.04 10.73 0.67
CA TYR A 104 12.04 11.54 1.37
C TYR A 104 12.95 12.32 0.42
N TYR A 105 13.50 11.64 -0.60
CA TYR A 105 14.37 12.29 -1.58
C TYR A 105 13.63 13.45 -2.28
N ASN A 106 12.44 13.19 -2.80
CA ASN A 106 11.69 14.18 -3.56
C ASN A 106 11.12 15.30 -2.65
N ASP A 107 10.75 14.99 -1.42
CA ASP A 107 10.25 15.94 -0.43
C ASP A 107 11.34 16.95 -0.06
N LYS A 108 12.60 16.49 0.05
CA LYS A 108 13.76 17.38 0.25
C LYS A 108 14.15 18.17 -0.98
N VAL A 109 14.11 17.56 -2.16
CA VAL A 109 14.53 18.21 -3.42
C VAL A 109 13.51 19.24 -3.90
N LEU A 110 12.22 18.96 -3.72
CA LEU A 110 11.12 19.79 -4.22
C LEU A 110 10.47 20.67 -3.14
N ASP A 111 10.97 20.61 -1.89
CA ASP A 111 10.44 21.33 -0.74
C ASP A 111 8.91 21.16 -0.57
N ARG A 112 8.48 19.90 -0.57
CA ARG A 112 7.04 19.53 -0.51
C ARG A 112 6.72 18.78 0.78
N GLU A 113 5.48 18.95 1.23
CA GLU A 113 4.97 18.28 2.43
C GLU A 113 4.95 16.75 2.26
N PRO A 114 5.34 15.99 3.31
CA PRO A 114 5.34 14.53 3.24
C PRO A 114 3.94 13.94 3.13
N ILE A 115 3.80 12.87 2.35
CA ILE A 115 2.59 12.01 2.34
C ILE A 115 2.65 10.89 3.38
N VAL A 116 3.75 10.79 4.13
CA VAL A 116 3.93 9.82 5.22
C VAL A 116 3.95 10.55 6.57
N THR A 117 3.59 9.85 7.64
CA THR A 117 3.66 10.38 9.01
C THR A 117 5.10 10.39 9.53
N GLU A 118 5.87 9.38 9.16
CA GLU A 118 7.29 9.22 9.50
C GLU A 118 7.98 8.42 8.39
N TYR A 119 9.28 8.63 8.23
CA TYR A 119 10.10 7.90 7.26
C TYR A 119 10.70 6.62 7.87
N ASN A 120 10.82 5.59 7.04
CA ASN A 120 11.39 4.29 7.36
C ASN A 120 12.94 4.33 7.34
N PHE A 121 13.56 5.06 8.26
CA PHE A 121 15.04 5.07 8.43
C PHE A 121 15.56 4.13 9.52
N ASN A 122 14.65 3.48 10.25
CA ASN A 122 14.96 2.58 11.36
C ASN A 122 14.89 1.10 10.97
#